data_AF-A0A832XHU7-F1
#
_entry.id   AF-A0A832XHU7-F1
#
_cell.length_a   1.000
_cell.length_b   1.000
_cell.length_c   1.000
_cell.angle_alpha   90.00
_cell.angle_beta   90.00
_cell.angle_gamma   90.00
#
_symmetry.space_group_name_H-M   'P 1'
#
loop_
_entity.id
_entity.type
_entity.pdbx_description
1 polymer ?
#
loop_
_entity_poly.entity_id
_entity_poly.type
_entity_poly.pdbx_seq_one_letter_code
_entity_poly.pdbx_strand_id
1 'polypeptide(L)'
;MAETIGDIINDPICSFAKGEERGVHLLKQLILFAPNSEAAFELRQQIEDEVGHEEIFNTRLKDLDIDCEGLSKNLNSLYDYAQTCVDEKDWVKSVSVQAVIEELAMASFIYRYPELDEKTQTVLKKVIEDEKRHLAFCLNQLEKFADSDSRARTEEVHKNAISIMMAAAEQEGLSKDQLNDAREIMKKAYFLHNSRLKKIGIALPKVSFARTKLL
;
A
#
# COMPACT_ATOMS: atom_id res chain seq x y z
N MET A 1 24.46 17.09 -13.06
CA MET A 1 23.44 18.06 -12.61
C MET A 1 23.06 17.59 -11.22
N ALA A 2 23.17 18.44 -10.19
CA ALA A 2 22.85 18.01 -8.83
C ALA A 2 21.34 17.82 -8.73
N GLU A 3 20.89 16.56 -8.66
CA GLU A 3 19.53 16.21 -8.28
C GLU A 3 19.26 16.82 -6.90
N THR A 4 18.13 17.51 -6.76
CA THR A 4 17.82 18.12 -5.48
C THR A 4 17.48 17.01 -4.48
N ILE A 5 17.75 17.23 -3.19
CA ILE A 5 17.36 16.31 -2.12
C ILE A 5 15.85 15.94 -2.21
N GLY A 6 15.01 16.82 -2.76
CA GLY A 6 13.59 16.54 -3.00
C GLY A 6 13.28 15.56 -4.15
N ASP A 7 14.18 15.42 -5.12
CA ASP A 7 14.10 14.43 -6.21
C ASP A 7 14.48 13.03 -5.70
N ILE A 8 15.51 12.96 -4.83
CA ILE A 8 16.00 11.75 -4.16
C ILE A 8 14.97 11.21 -3.15
N ILE A 9 14.28 12.09 -2.42
CA ILE A 9 13.30 11.72 -1.39
C ILE A 9 12.00 11.13 -1.99
N ASN A 10 11.71 11.32 -3.29
CA ASN A 10 10.41 10.94 -3.87
C ASN A 10 10.48 10.15 -5.18
N ASP A 11 11.63 9.53 -5.48
CA ASP A 11 11.74 8.62 -6.61
C ASP A 11 10.71 7.46 -6.47
N PRO A 12 9.94 7.13 -7.53
CA PRO A 12 8.95 6.06 -7.48
C PRO A 12 9.54 4.71 -7.04
N ILE A 13 10.74 4.37 -7.52
CA ILE A 13 11.41 3.11 -7.24
C ILE A 13 11.89 3.08 -5.79
N CYS A 14 12.36 4.21 -5.25
CA CYS A 14 12.68 4.32 -3.82
C CYS A 14 11.44 4.07 -2.96
N SER A 15 10.31 4.70 -3.32
CA SER A 15 9.03 4.48 -2.62
C SER A 15 8.56 3.02 -2.70
N PHE A 16 8.77 2.35 -3.84
CA PHE A 16 8.43 0.94 -4.01
C PHE A 16 9.33 0.08 -3.12
N ALA A 17 10.65 0.18 -3.26
CA ALA A 17 11.61 -0.61 -2.49
C ALA A 17 11.37 -0.54 -0.98
N LYS A 18 11.11 0.68 -0.46
CA LYS A 18 10.86 0.88 0.96
C LYS A 18 9.45 0.48 1.39
N GLY A 19 8.48 0.53 0.49
CA GLY A 19 7.17 -0.09 0.69
C GLY A 19 7.31 -1.59 0.94
N GLU A 20 8.05 -2.29 0.07
CA GLU A 20 8.23 -3.74 0.19
C GLU A 20 8.97 -4.13 1.46
N GLU A 21 10.04 -3.40 1.83
CA GLU A 21 10.78 -3.61 3.09
C GLU A 21 9.82 -3.57 4.31
N ARG A 22 8.86 -2.63 4.32
CA ARG A 22 7.84 -2.52 5.38
C ARG A 22 6.78 -3.63 5.28
N GLY A 23 6.36 -3.98 4.07
CA GLY A 23 5.45 -5.10 3.81
C GLY A 23 5.99 -6.42 4.37
N VAL A 24 7.24 -6.76 4.03
CA VAL A 24 7.97 -7.93 4.56
C VAL A 24 7.96 -7.95 6.09
N HIS A 25 8.23 -6.80 6.72
CA HIS A 25 8.25 -6.69 8.18
C HIS A 25 6.88 -6.97 8.82
N LEU A 26 5.81 -6.43 8.26
CA LEU A 26 4.44 -6.66 8.76
C LEU A 26 3.99 -8.10 8.54
N LEU A 27 4.22 -8.65 7.34
CA LEU A 27 3.82 -10.02 7.00
C LEU A 27 4.48 -11.07 7.90
N LYS A 28 5.77 -10.91 8.21
CA LYS A 28 6.52 -11.78 9.13
C LYS A 28 5.93 -11.81 10.55
N GLN A 29 5.21 -10.78 10.95
CA GLN A 29 4.52 -10.74 12.24
C GLN A 29 3.08 -11.24 12.11
N LEU A 30 2.38 -10.84 11.05
CA LEU A 30 1.00 -11.25 10.76
C LEU A 30 0.85 -12.78 10.70
N ILE A 31 1.82 -13.48 10.10
CA ILE A 31 1.81 -14.94 10.00
C ILE A 31 1.82 -15.65 11.36
N LEU A 32 2.32 -15.01 12.42
CA LEU A 32 2.44 -15.62 13.75
C LEU A 32 1.08 -15.83 14.45
N PHE A 33 0.04 -15.14 14.00
CA PHE A 33 -1.32 -15.25 14.53
C PHE A 33 -2.36 -15.51 13.45
N ALA A 34 -1.94 -16.10 12.32
CA ALA A 34 -2.85 -16.54 11.27
C ALA A 34 -3.94 -17.48 11.83
N PRO A 35 -5.20 -17.35 11.41
CA PRO A 35 -6.33 -18.05 12.02
C PRO A 35 -6.39 -19.54 11.67
N ASN A 36 -5.66 -19.97 10.64
CA ASN A 36 -5.58 -21.36 10.18
C ASN A 36 -4.34 -21.56 9.29
N SER A 37 -4.07 -22.83 8.95
CA SER A 37 -2.91 -23.22 8.14
C SER A 37 -2.97 -22.72 6.69
N GLU A 38 -4.16 -22.54 6.12
CA GLU A 38 -4.34 -22.01 4.77
C GLU A 38 -3.90 -20.54 4.72
N ALA A 39 -4.36 -19.72 5.67
CA ALA A 39 -3.94 -18.33 5.78
C ALA A 39 -2.43 -18.20 6.06
N ALA A 40 -1.87 -19.09 6.90
CA ALA A 40 -0.43 -19.10 7.14
C ALA A 40 0.39 -19.49 5.90
N PHE A 41 -0.14 -20.37 5.04
CA PHE A 41 0.49 -20.75 3.79
C PHE A 41 0.49 -19.59 2.79
N GLU A 42 -0.66 -18.95 2.58
CA GLU A 42 -0.76 -17.77 1.70
C GLU A 42 0.18 -16.65 2.17
N LEU A 43 0.19 -16.32 3.47
CA LEU A 43 1.11 -15.31 4.02
C LEU A 43 2.58 -15.67 3.83
N ARG A 44 2.96 -16.95 3.84
CA ARG A 44 4.33 -17.37 3.55
C ARG A 44 4.71 -17.06 2.10
N GLN A 45 3.81 -17.36 1.15
CA GLN A 45 4.03 -17.02 -0.25
C GLN A 45 4.16 -15.51 -0.44
N GLN A 46 3.31 -14.72 0.22
CA GLN A 46 3.42 -13.25 0.18
C GLN A 46 4.76 -12.75 0.73
N ILE A 47 5.28 -13.33 1.82
CA ILE A 47 6.60 -12.96 2.34
C ILE A 47 7.70 -13.24 1.30
N GLU A 48 7.62 -14.36 0.58
CA GLU A 48 8.58 -14.69 -0.48
C GLU A 48 8.47 -13.73 -1.67
N ASP A 49 7.25 -13.41 -2.09
CA ASP A 49 6.95 -12.45 -3.15
C ASP A 49 7.51 -11.06 -2.77
N GLU A 50 7.20 -10.54 -1.57
CA GLU A 50 7.67 -9.21 -1.14
C GLU A 50 9.18 -9.11 -0.93
N VAL A 51 9.84 -10.17 -0.44
CA VAL A 51 11.31 -10.21 -0.37
C VAL A 51 11.90 -10.16 -1.78
N GLY A 52 11.28 -10.83 -2.74
CA GLY A 52 11.67 -10.76 -4.15
C GLY A 52 11.46 -9.38 -4.76
N HIS A 53 10.32 -8.74 -4.46
CA HIS A 53 10.02 -7.36 -4.89
C HIS A 53 11.06 -6.38 -4.33
N GLU A 54 11.33 -6.45 -3.02
CA GLU A 54 12.33 -5.65 -2.33
C GLU A 54 13.72 -5.79 -2.99
N GLU A 55 14.17 -7.02 -3.24
CA GLU A 55 15.48 -7.28 -3.84
C GLU A 55 15.58 -6.69 -5.25
N ILE A 56 14.53 -6.85 -6.06
CA ILE A 56 14.53 -6.35 -7.44
C ILE A 56 14.51 -4.82 -7.45
N PHE A 57 13.69 -4.16 -6.64
CA PHE A 57 13.66 -2.70 -6.59
C PHE A 57 14.97 -2.12 -6.05
N ASN A 58 15.59 -2.74 -5.04
CA ASN A 58 16.92 -2.35 -4.58
C ASN A 58 18.00 -2.54 -5.66
N THR A 59 17.87 -3.58 -6.49
CA THR A 59 18.76 -3.75 -7.65
C THR A 59 18.54 -2.64 -8.68
N ARG A 60 17.29 -2.24 -8.92
CA ARG A 60 16.97 -1.11 -9.82
C ARG A 60 17.52 0.22 -9.31
N LEU A 61 17.41 0.49 -8.01
CA LEU A 61 18.01 1.69 -7.39
C LEU A 61 19.52 1.76 -7.67
N LYS A 62 20.24 0.64 -7.46
CA LYS A 62 21.68 0.55 -7.76
C LYS A 62 21.99 0.73 -9.24
N ASP A 63 21.21 0.11 -10.12
CA ASP A 63 21.40 0.24 -11.58
C ASP A 63 21.22 1.68 -12.09
N LEU A 64 20.40 2.48 -11.39
CA LEU A 64 20.07 3.86 -11.73
C LEU A 64 20.91 4.89 -10.95
N ASP A 65 21.80 4.44 -10.06
CA ASP A 65 22.61 5.29 -9.17
C ASP A 65 21.75 6.22 -8.29
N ILE A 66 20.57 5.72 -7.86
CA ILE A 66 19.65 6.45 -7.01
C ILE A 66 19.90 6.06 -5.55
N ASP A 67 20.25 7.05 -4.72
CA ASP A 67 20.25 6.87 -3.26
C ASP A 67 18.82 6.98 -2.72
N CYS A 68 18.46 6.14 -1.76
CA CYS A 68 17.10 6.05 -1.25
C CYS A 68 17.10 6.26 0.26
N GLU A 69 16.79 7.49 0.68
CA GLU A 69 16.88 7.93 2.08
C GLU A 69 15.70 7.46 2.96
N GLY A 70 14.62 6.94 2.35
CA GLY A 70 13.50 6.32 3.08
C GLY A 70 12.12 6.62 2.49
N LEU A 71 11.07 6.16 3.19
CA LEU A 71 9.67 6.48 2.85
C LEU A 71 9.31 7.90 3.27
N SER A 72 8.38 8.51 2.52
CA SER A 72 7.72 9.74 2.95
C SER A 72 7.07 9.57 4.32
N LYS A 73 7.06 10.64 5.12
CA LYS A 73 6.56 10.63 6.50
C LYS A 73 5.13 10.09 6.60
N ASN A 74 4.27 10.43 5.64
CA ASN A 74 2.87 10.06 5.71
C ASN A 74 2.59 8.63 5.23
N LEU A 75 3.40 8.06 4.33
CA LEU A 75 3.35 6.62 4.06
C LEU A 75 3.79 5.82 5.30
N ASN A 76 4.80 6.28 6.04
CA ASN A 76 5.17 5.66 7.32
C ASN A 76 4.00 5.62 8.31
N SER A 77 3.18 6.68 8.40
CA SER A 77 2.00 6.68 9.28
C SER A 77 0.98 5.57 8.97
N LEU A 78 0.85 5.17 7.70
CA LEU A 78 -0.02 4.05 7.32
C LEU A 78 0.56 2.71 7.80
N TYR A 79 1.86 2.52 7.65
CA TYR A 79 2.57 1.36 8.17
C TYR A 79 2.59 1.30 9.70
N ASP A 80 2.72 2.44 10.39
CA ASP A 80 2.62 2.52 11.86
C ASP A 80 1.23 2.12 12.35
N TYR A 81 0.19 2.53 11.62
CA TYR A 81 -1.18 2.10 11.91
C TYR A 81 -1.39 0.60 11.66
N ALA A 82 -0.82 0.07 10.57
CA ALA A 82 -0.81 -1.36 10.30
C ALA A 82 -0.08 -2.14 11.41
N GLN A 83 1.08 -1.65 11.86
CA GLN A 83 1.85 -2.24 12.95
C GLN A 83 1.04 -2.26 14.25
N THR A 84 0.29 -1.20 14.56
CA THR A 84 -0.60 -1.18 15.73
C THR A 84 -1.65 -2.31 15.66
N CYS A 85 -2.23 -2.56 14.49
CA CYS A 85 -3.20 -3.64 14.29
C CYS A 85 -2.57 -5.03 14.46
N VAL A 86 -1.33 -5.19 14.00
CA VAL A 86 -0.53 -6.42 14.13
C VAL A 86 -0.13 -6.66 15.59
N ASP A 87 0.29 -5.63 16.31
CA ASP A 87 0.66 -5.70 17.73
C ASP A 87 -0.52 -6.10 18.62
N GLU A 88 -1.73 -5.63 18.28
CA GLU A 88 -2.99 -6.05 18.91
C GLU A 88 -3.35 -7.52 18.61
N LYS A 89 -2.66 -8.16 17.65
CA LYS A 89 -2.97 -9.50 17.12
C LYS A 89 -4.41 -9.63 16.65
N ASP A 90 -4.98 -8.54 16.15
CA ASP A 90 -6.33 -8.52 15.62
C ASP A 90 -6.27 -8.86 14.12
N TRP A 91 -6.66 -10.09 13.79
CA TRP A 91 -6.62 -10.60 12.42
C TRP A 91 -7.42 -9.73 11.45
N VAL A 92 -8.67 -9.40 11.79
CA VAL A 92 -9.57 -8.67 10.90
C VAL A 92 -9.06 -7.24 10.69
N LYS A 93 -8.55 -6.57 11.74
CA LYS A 93 -7.93 -5.25 11.58
C LYS A 93 -6.68 -5.32 10.71
N SER A 94 -5.81 -6.30 10.96
CA SER A 94 -4.53 -6.43 10.25
C SER A 94 -4.75 -6.65 8.75
N VAL A 95 -5.62 -7.60 8.36
CA VAL A 95 -5.92 -7.85 6.94
C VAL A 95 -6.74 -6.73 6.30
N SER A 96 -7.48 -5.93 7.09
CA SER A 96 -8.15 -4.72 6.59
C SER A 96 -7.15 -3.64 6.17
N VAL A 97 -6.14 -3.38 7.01
CA VAL A 97 -5.11 -2.38 6.68
C VAL A 97 -4.21 -2.90 5.58
N GLN A 98 -3.86 -4.20 5.59
CA GLN A 98 -3.14 -4.84 4.48
C GLN A 98 -3.86 -4.60 3.15
N ALA A 99 -5.17 -4.84 3.07
CA ALA A 99 -5.95 -4.62 1.84
C ALA A 99 -5.84 -3.17 1.30
N VAL A 100 -5.77 -2.18 2.20
CA VAL A 100 -5.58 -0.77 1.81
C VAL A 100 -4.17 -0.52 1.27
N ILE A 101 -3.15 -1.14 1.89
CA ILE A 101 -1.75 -1.03 1.45
C ILE A 101 -1.57 -1.68 0.07
N GLU A 102 -2.06 -2.90 -0.17
CA GLU A 102 -1.92 -3.57 -1.48
C GLU A 102 -2.61 -2.80 -2.59
N GLU A 103 -3.80 -2.25 -2.30
CA GLU A 103 -4.52 -1.44 -3.29
C GLU A 103 -3.78 -0.13 -3.59
N LEU A 104 -3.19 0.51 -2.58
CA LEU A 104 -2.38 1.70 -2.76
C LEU A 104 -1.11 1.40 -3.58
N ALA A 105 -0.42 0.30 -3.27
CA ALA A 105 0.76 -0.16 -4.00
C ALA A 105 0.41 -0.41 -5.47
N MET A 106 -0.61 -1.24 -5.74
CA MET A 106 -1.07 -1.53 -7.10
C MET A 106 -1.52 -0.26 -7.85
N ALA A 107 -2.23 0.67 -7.21
CA ALA A 107 -2.62 1.93 -7.83
C ALA A 107 -1.40 2.78 -8.20
N SER A 108 -0.39 2.84 -7.32
CA SER A 108 0.87 3.55 -7.52
C SER A 108 1.69 2.93 -8.66
N PHE A 109 1.87 1.61 -8.66
CA PHE A 109 2.56 0.87 -9.71
C PHE A 109 1.94 1.14 -11.08
N ILE A 110 0.61 1.00 -11.21
CA ILE A 110 -0.09 1.23 -12.48
C ILE A 110 -0.01 2.69 -12.92
N TYR A 111 -0.08 3.64 -11.98
CA TYR A 111 -0.02 5.06 -12.30
C TYR A 111 1.36 5.45 -12.84
N ARG A 112 2.43 5.02 -12.15
CA ARG A 112 3.82 5.36 -12.49
C ARG A 112 4.39 4.52 -13.63
N TYR A 113 3.79 3.36 -13.94
CA TYR A 113 4.25 2.45 -14.99
C TYR A 113 4.68 3.15 -16.30
N PRO A 114 3.94 4.13 -16.87
CA PRO A 114 4.30 4.77 -18.13
C PRO A 114 5.57 5.64 -18.06
N GLU A 115 5.97 6.06 -16.86
CA GLU A 115 7.12 6.95 -16.61
C GLU A 115 8.43 6.17 -16.42
N LEU A 116 8.35 4.86 -16.19
CA LEU A 116 9.49 4.01 -15.87
C LEU A 116 10.19 3.52 -17.13
N ASP A 117 11.48 3.23 -17.02
CA ASP A 117 12.26 2.60 -18.08
C ASP A 117 11.77 1.16 -18.38
N GLU A 118 12.08 0.64 -19.57
CA GLU A 118 11.59 -0.66 -20.06
C GLU A 118 11.96 -1.85 -19.13
N LYS A 119 13.14 -1.81 -18.51
CA LYS A 119 13.58 -2.87 -17.59
C LYS A 119 12.75 -2.84 -16.31
N THR A 120 12.52 -1.65 -15.75
CA THR A 120 11.67 -1.48 -14.56
C THR A 120 10.20 -1.84 -14.85
N GLN A 121 9.67 -1.44 -16.00
CA GLN A 121 8.33 -1.83 -16.45
C GLN A 121 8.16 -3.36 -16.54
N THR A 122 9.17 -4.06 -17.04
CA THR A 122 9.12 -5.52 -17.17
C THR A 122 9.04 -6.21 -15.82
N VAL A 123 9.78 -5.72 -14.82
CA VAL A 123 9.68 -6.16 -13.43
C VAL A 123 8.29 -5.87 -12.88
N LEU A 124 7.83 -4.63 -13.02
CA LEU A 124 6.60 -4.14 -12.40
C LEU A 124 5.36 -4.90 -12.86
N LYS A 125 5.35 -5.43 -14.09
CA LYS A 125 4.29 -6.31 -14.57
C LYS A 125 4.11 -7.56 -13.71
N LYS A 126 5.19 -8.15 -13.23
CA LYS A 126 5.13 -9.36 -12.38
C LYS A 126 4.64 -9.00 -10.98
N VAL A 127 5.25 -7.98 -10.38
CA VAL A 127 4.84 -7.41 -9.09
C VAL A 127 3.34 -7.11 -9.08
N ILE A 128 2.81 -6.45 -10.11
CA ILE A 128 1.37 -6.16 -10.21
C ILE A 128 0.49 -7.43 -10.22
N GLU A 129 0.94 -8.55 -10.82
CA GLU A 129 0.20 -9.80 -10.76
C GLU A 129 0.27 -10.47 -9.39
N ASP A 130 1.38 -10.28 -8.68
CA ASP A 130 1.57 -10.75 -7.30
C ASP A 130 0.66 -9.95 -6.34
N GLU A 131 0.65 -8.61 -6.45
CA GLU A 131 -0.25 -7.74 -5.65
C GLU A 131 -1.74 -8.04 -5.85
N LYS A 132 -2.14 -8.41 -7.06
CA LYS A 132 -3.53 -8.82 -7.30
C LYS A 132 -3.90 -10.06 -6.48
N ARG A 133 -2.97 -11.01 -6.30
CA ARG A 133 -3.18 -12.17 -5.43
C ARG A 133 -3.21 -11.78 -3.97
N HIS A 134 -2.31 -10.89 -3.54
CA HIS A 134 -2.23 -10.41 -2.15
C HIS A 134 -3.52 -9.71 -1.73
N LEU A 135 -4.03 -8.83 -2.60
CA LEU A 135 -5.32 -8.16 -2.38
C LEU A 135 -6.50 -9.13 -2.41
N ALA A 136 -6.50 -10.11 -3.33
CA ALA A 136 -7.55 -11.12 -3.37
C ALA A 136 -7.58 -11.96 -2.08
N PHE A 137 -6.41 -12.33 -1.56
CA PHE A 137 -6.28 -12.97 -0.26
C PHE A 137 -6.95 -12.11 0.84
N CYS A 138 -6.59 -10.83 0.94
CA CYS A 138 -7.16 -9.94 1.95
C CYS A 138 -8.69 -9.89 1.88
N LEU A 139 -9.25 -9.72 0.69
CA LEU A 139 -10.69 -9.64 0.48
C LEU A 139 -11.39 -10.95 0.85
N ASN A 140 -10.80 -12.11 0.52
CA ASN A 140 -11.32 -13.42 0.91
C ASN A 140 -11.28 -13.60 2.43
N GLN A 141 -10.22 -13.16 3.11
CA GLN A 141 -10.13 -13.20 4.57
C GLN A 141 -11.20 -12.31 5.21
N LEU A 142 -11.42 -11.10 4.67
CA LEU A 142 -12.46 -10.20 5.15
C LEU A 142 -13.86 -10.78 4.94
N GLU A 143 -14.16 -11.35 3.77
CA GLU A 143 -15.45 -12.00 3.52
C GLU A 143 -15.71 -13.17 4.49
N LYS A 144 -14.66 -13.93 4.84
CA LYS A 144 -14.75 -15.09 5.73
C LYS A 144 -14.85 -14.72 7.21
N PHE A 145 -14.13 -13.69 7.65
CA PHE A 145 -13.96 -13.39 9.07
C PHE A 145 -14.63 -12.09 9.54
N ALA A 146 -15.02 -11.18 8.64
CA ALA A 146 -15.79 -9.99 8.99
C ALA A 146 -17.30 -10.32 9.05
N ASP A 147 -17.71 -10.94 10.15
CA ASP A 147 -19.12 -11.17 10.48
C ASP A 147 -19.91 -9.87 10.72
N SER A 148 -21.23 -9.98 10.91
CA SER A 148 -22.12 -8.81 11.10
C SER A 148 -21.69 -7.93 12.28
N ASP A 149 -21.13 -8.52 13.33
CA ASP A 149 -20.78 -7.83 14.57
C ASP A 149 -19.42 -7.13 14.46
N SER A 150 -18.53 -7.63 13.60
CA SER A 150 -17.23 -7.03 13.30
C SER A 150 -17.25 -6.05 12.13
N ARG A 151 -18.27 -6.07 11.25
CA ARG A 151 -18.36 -5.15 10.10
C ARG A 151 -18.18 -3.68 10.44
N ALA A 152 -18.81 -3.19 11.50
CA ALA A 152 -18.66 -1.80 11.92
C ALA A 152 -17.21 -1.46 12.28
N ARG A 153 -16.50 -2.38 12.95
CA ARG A 153 -15.06 -2.24 13.26
C ARG A 153 -14.22 -2.28 11.98
N THR A 154 -14.54 -3.20 11.05
CA THR A 154 -13.86 -3.29 9.75
C THR A 154 -14.02 -1.99 8.95
N GLU A 155 -15.22 -1.40 8.92
CA GLU A 155 -15.50 -0.12 8.27
C GLU A 155 -14.72 1.02 8.93
N GLU A 156 -14.63 1.05 10.26
CA GLU A 156 -13.85 2.03 11.00
C GLU A 156 -12.35 1.92 10.70
N VAL A 157 -11.80 0.70 10.67
CA VAL A 157 -10.38 0.46 10.36
C VAL A 157 -10.05 0.95 8.96
N HIS A 158 -10.88 0.60 7.98
CA HIS A 158 -10.71 1.07 6.62
C HIS A 158 -10.85 2.58 6.50
N LYS A 159 -11.82 3.18 7.21
CA LYS A 159 -11.98 4.64 7.25
C LYS A 159 -10.70 5.30 7.78
N ASN A 160 -10.15 4.80 8.88
CA ASN A 160 -8.93 5.35 9.48
C ASN A 160 -7.73 5.19 8.53
N ALA A 161 -7.52 4.00 7.98
CA ALA A 161 -6.44 3.73 7.02
C ALA A 161 -6.56 4.63 5.77
N ILE A 162 -7.76 4.80 5.23
CA ILE A 162 -8.02 5.71 4.09
C ILE A 162 -7.79 7.16 4.49
N SER A 163 -8.20 7.60 5.68
CA SER A 163 -7.92 8.95 6.15
C SER A 163 -6.41 9.22 6.26
N ILE A 164 -5.64 8.26 6.79
CA ILE A 164 -4.18 8.35 6.86
C ILE A 164 -3.57 8.40 5.45
N MET A 165 -3.99 7.47 4.57
CA MET A 165 -3.57 7.45 3.17
C MET A 165 -3.84 8.81 2.52
N MET A 166 -5.04 9.36 2.65
CA MET A 166 -5.43 10.62 2.01
C MET A 166 -4.67 11.83 2.57
N ALA A 167 -4.38 11.86 3.86
CA ALA A 167 -3.53 12.88 4.47
C ALA A 167 -2.10 12.85 3.89
N ALA A 168 -1.65 11.71 3.36
CA ALA A 168 -0.35 11.62 2.69
C ALA A 168 -0.26 12.49 1.42
N ALA A 169 -1.37 12.75 0.73
CA ALA A 169 -1.43 13.65 -0.44
C ALA A 169 -1.44 15.14 -0.09
N GLU A 170 -1.32 15.49 1.20
CA GLU A 170 -1.32 16.88 1.68
C GLU A 170 0.00 17.24 2.38
N GLN A 171 1.06 16.42 2.21
CA GLN A 171 2.34 16.63 2.88
C GLN A 171 3.04 17.93 2.43
N GLU A 172 3.55 18.68 3.40
CA GLU A 172 4.43 19.81 3.16
C GLU A 172 5.77 19.34 2.56
N GLY A 173 6.36 20.17 1.69
CA GLY A 173 7.65 19.90 1.04
C GLY A 173 7.57 19.17 -0.30
N LEU A 174 6.38 18.74 -0.74
CA LEU A 174 6.17 18.20 -2.08
C LEU A 174 5.97 19.33 -3.11
N SER A 175 6.49 19.12 -4.32
CA SER A 175 6.19 19.97 -5.46
C SER A 175 4.71 19.88 -5.84
N LYS A 176 4.22 20.86 -6.60
CA LYS A 176 2.82 20.87 -7.06
C LYS A 176 2.46 19.64 -7.88
N ASP A 177 3.39 19.15 -8.70
CA ASP A 177 3.17 17.98 -9.55
C ASP A 177 3.17 16.70 -8.71
N GLN A 178 4.10 16.57 -7.76
CA GLN A 178 4.12 15.46 -6.80
C GLN A 178 2.82 15.38 -5.98
N LEU A 179 2.29 16.53 -5.53
CA LEU A 179 0.99 16.59 -4.84
C LEU A 179 -0.16 16.16 -5.74
N ASN A 180 -0.13 16.50 -7.03
CA ASN A 180 -1.17 16.09 -7.97
C ASN A 180 -1.11 14.58 -8.22
N ASP A 181 0.07 14.03 -8.43
CA ASP A 181 0.25 12.58 -8.61
C ASP A 181 -0.22 11.80 -7.39
N ALA A 182 0.20 12.21 -6.20
CA ALA A 182 -0.23 11.57 -4.95
C ALA A 182 -1.76 11.58 -4.82
N ARG A 183 -2.42 12.72 -5.13
CA ARG A 183 -3.88 12.82 -5.11
C ARG A 183 -4.55 11.89 -6.13
N GLU A 184 -4.02 11.79 -7.34
CA GLU A 184 -4.60 10.92 -8.37
C GLU A 184 -4.42 9.44 -8.03
N ILE A 185 -3.25 9.04 -7.53
CA ILE A 185 -2.99 7.68 -7.05
C ILE A 185 -3.97 7.32 -5.92
N MET A 186 -4.10 8.17 -4.90
CA MET A 186 -4.96 7.89 -3.74
C MET A 186 -6.45 7.90 -4.08
N LYS A 187 -6.90 8.79 -4.98
CA LYS A 187 -8.25 8.74 -5.54
C LYS A 187 -8.51 7.40 -6.20
N LYS A 188 -7.61 6.96 -7.07
CA LYS A 188 -7.73 5.70 -7.81
C LYS A 188 -7.76 4.52 -6.86
N ALA A 189 -6.84 4.45 -5.90
CA ALA A 189 -6.80 3.44 -4.85
C ALA A 189 -8.13 3.40 -4.08
N TYR A 190 -8.63 4.54 -3.59
CA TYR A 190 -9.90 4.61 -2.88
C TYR A 190 -11.08 4.07 -3.69
N PHE A 191 -11.25 4.53 -4.94
CA PHE A 191 -12.40 4.14 -5.75
C PHE A 191 -12.38 2.64 -6.08
N LEU A 192 -11.20 2.11 -6.38
CA LEU A 192 -10.98 0.70 -6.63
C LEU A 192 -11.23 -0.13 -5.36
N HIS A 193 -10.65 0.27 -4.22
CA HIS A 193 -10.85 -0.39 -2.93
C HIS A 193 -12.32 -0.46 -2.54
N ASN A 194 -12.99 0.69 -2.59
CA ASN A 194 -14.41 0.80 -2.24
C ASN A 194 -15.29 -0.04 -3.17
N SER A 195 -14.95 -0.11 -4.45
CA SER A 195 -15.65 -0.98 -5.40
C SER A 195 -15.51 -2.46 -5.03
N ARG A 196 -14.33 -2.90 -4.60
CA ARG A 196 -14.07 -4.29 -4.18
C ARG A 196 -14.74 -4.61 -2.84
N LEU A 197 -14.62 -3.76 -1.83
CA LEU A 197 -15.27 -3.95 -0.53
C LEU A 197 -16.79 -4.06 -0.63
N LYS A 198 -17.42 -3.26 -1.52
CA LYS A 198 -18.86 -3.36 -1.76
C LYS A 198 -19.30 -4.74 -2.27
N LYS A 199 -18.44 -5.44 -3.02
CA LYS A 199 -18.75 -6.79 -3.53
C LYS A 199 -18.84 -7.82 -2.41
N ILE A 200 -18.11 -7.61 -1.31
CA ILE A 200 -18.14 -8.45 -0.10
C ILE A 200 -19.01 -7.86 1.01
N GLY A 201 -19.86 -6.86 0.68
CA GLY A 201 -20.85 -6.30 1.60
C GLY A 201 -20.31 -5.35 2.67
N ILE A 202 -19.12 -4.78 2.47
CA ILE A 202 -18.51 -3.76 3.34
C ILE A 202 -18.66 -2.41 2.64
N ALA A 203 -19.23 -1.42 3.34
CA ALA A 203 -19.46 -0.09 2.77
C ALA A 203 -18.57 0.95 3.43
N LEU A 204 -17.71 1.60 2.63
CA LEU A 204 -16.92 2.72 3.13
C LEU A 204 -17.76 4.00 3.22
N PRO A 205 -17.52 4.85 4.24
CA PRO A 205 -18.12 6.17 4.29
C PRO A 205 -17.68 6.98 3.06
N LYS A 206 -18.57 7.84 2.55
CA LYS A 206 -18.23 8.73 1.44
C LYS A 206 -17.10 9.67 1.88
N VAL A 207 -15.92 9.50 1.29
CA VAL A 207 -14.82 10.46 1.44
C VAL A 207 -15.04 11.61 0.45
N SER A 208 -15.01 12.85 0.96
CA SER A 208 -15.03 14.04 0.12
C SER A 208 -13.60 14.33 -0.35
N PHE A 209 -13.36 14.21 -1.64
CA PHE A 209 -12.17 14.76 -2.28
C PHE A 209 -12.40 16.26 -2.42
N ALA A 210 -12.17 17.03 -1.37
CA ALA A 210 -12.26 18.47 -1.46
C ALA A 210 -11.30 18.94 -2.58
N ARG A 211 -11.83 19.72 -3.53
CA ARG A 211 -10.97 20.50 -4.45
C ARG A 211 -10.28 21.53 -3.58
N THR A 212 -9.07 21.25 -3.10
CA THR A 212 -8.21 22.28 -2.52
C THR A 212 -7.98 23.28 -3.65
N LYS A 213 -8.69 24.42 -3.60
CA LYS A 213 -8.44 25.55 -4.50
C LYS A 213 -6.96 25.89 -4.31
N LEU A 214 -6.21 25.78 -5.39
CA LEU A 214 -4.90 26.43 -5.53
C LEU A 214 -5.11 27.91 -5.23
N LEU A 215 -4.66 28.35 -4.05
CA LEU A 215 -4.29 29.74 -3.82
C LEU A 215 -2.82 29.88 -4.15
#